data_AF-A0A9D1R8L8-F1
#
_entry.id   AF-A0A9D1R8L8-F1
#
_cell.length_a   1.000
_cell.length_b   1.000
_cell.length_c   1.000
_cell.angle_alpha   90.00
_cell.angle_beta   90.00
_cell.angle_gamma   90.00
#
_symmetry.space_group_name_H-M   'P 1'
#
loop_
_entity.id
_entity.type
_entity.pdbx_description
1 polymer ?
#
loop_
_entity_poly.entity_id
_entity_poly.type
_entity_poly.pdbx_seq_one_letter_code
_entity_poly.pdbx_strand_id
1 'polypeptide(L)'
;MNEAEKRRKQLLEETRSLYSDWRTPPAVHPRYRAAYGKLYRRENSQEDLPGTFGLRTFLCVLLFAAFVAMDHQGGKILEADSGRITEEITTDLDVAEVWKNL
;
A
#
# COMPACT_ATOMS: atom_id res chain seq x y z
N MET A 1 -40.58 11.52 -3.84
CA MET A 1 -40.17 12.37 -4.98
C MET A 1 -41.37 12.63 -5.85
N ASN A 2 -41.65 13.89 -6.12
CA ASN A 2 -42.74 14.30 -7.01
C ASN A 2 -42.38 14.02 -8.49
N GLU A 3 -43.37 13.85 -9.36
CA GLU A 3 -43.17 13.56 -10.80
C GLU A 3 -42.34 14.65 -11.51
N ALA A 4 -42.53 15.91 -11.12
CA ALA A 4 -41.73 17.03 -11.63
C ALA A 4 -40.25 16.92 -11.24
N GLU A 5 -39.96 16.45 -10.02
CA GLU A 5 -38.59 16.28 -9.54
C GLU A 5 -37.88 15.12 -10.25
N LYS A 6 -38.60 14.03 -10.52
CA LYS A 6 -38.08 12.90 -11.29
C LYS A 6 -37.70 13.33 -12.71
N ARG A 7 -38.59 14.06 -13.39
CA ARG A 7 -38.31 14.61 -14.73
C ARG A 7 -37.11 15.53 -14.74
N ARG A 8 -36.99 16.41 -13.75
CA ARG A 8 -35.82 17.30 -13.61
C ARG A 8 -34.53 16.51 -13.41
N LYS A 9 -34.55 15.43 -12.63
CA LYS A 9 -33.38 14.56 -12.41
C LYS A 9 -32.95 13.88 -13.71
N GLN A 10 -33.91 13.34 -14.48
CA GLN A 10 -33.64 12.68 -15.77
C GLN A 10 -33.01 13.64 -16.79
N LEU A 11 -33.57 14.86 -16.95
CA LEU A 11 -33.02 15.86 -17.86
C LEU A 11 -31.59 16.27 -17.51
N LEU A 12 -31.26 16.35 -16.22
CA LEU A 12 -29.90 16.64 -15.77
C LEU A 12 -28.95 15.48 -16.06
N GLU A 13 -29.40 14.23 -15.93
CA GLU A 13 -28.61 13.03 -16.26
C GLU A 13 -28.33 12.95 -17.78
N GLU A 14 -29.32 13.23 -18.63
CA GLU A 14 -29.17 13.26 -20.09
C GLU A 14 -28.25 14.39 -20.57
N THR A 15 -28.41 15.60 -20.02
CA THR A 15 -27.51 16.73 -20.36
C THR A 15 -26.06 16.40 -19.97
N ARG A 16 -25.88 15.71 -18.85
CA ARG A 16 -24.56 15.29 -18.38
C ARG A 16 -23.95 14.19 -19.26
N SER A 17 -24.74 13.24 -19.74
CA SER A 17 -24.24 12.19 -20.64
C SER A 17 -23.80 12.75 -22.00
N LEU A 18 -24.46 13.82 -22.46
CA LEU A 18 -24.11 14.52 -23.70
C LEU A 18 -22.81 15.32 -23.62
N TYR A 19 -22.53 15.97 -22.48
CA TYR A 19 -21.48 17.00 -22.40
C TYR A 19 -20.37 16.77 -21.35
N SER A 20 -20.53 15.82 -20.42
CA SER A 20 -19.52 15.63 -19.36
C SER A 20 -18.66 14.39 -19.58
N ASP A 21 -17.37 14.52 -19.29
CA ASP A 21 -16.51 13.37 -19.09
C ASP A 21 -16.94 12.65 -17.80
N TRP A 22 -17.55 11.46 -17.96
CA TRP A 22 -18.03 10.62 -16.86
C TRP A 22 -16.93 10.24 -15.87
N ARG A 23 -15.67 10.36 -16.29
CA ARG A 23 -14.51 9.93 -15.53
C ARG A 23 -14.04 10.98 -14.52
N THR A 24 -14.37 12.25 -14.74
CA THR A 24 -13.81 13.35 -13.96
C THR A 24 -14.93 14.27 -13.44
N PRO A 25 -15.20 14.30 -12.11
CA PRO A 25 -16.16 15.24 -11.57
C PRO A 25 -15.69 16.68 -11.85
N PRO A 26 -16.59 17.61 -12.19
CA PRO A 26 -16.24 19.00 -12.42
C PRO A 26 -15.62 19.60 -11.14
N ALA A 27 -14.82 20.66 -11.31
CA ALA A 27 -14.27 21.39 -10.20
C ALA A 27 -15.40 22.08 -9.41
N VAL A 28 -15.76 21.52 -8.25
CA VAL A 28 -16.78 22.06 -7.35
C VAL A 28 -16.10 22.65 -6.12
N HIS A 29 -16.51 23.85 -5.73
CA HIS A 29 -16.02 24.50 -4.52
C HIS A 29 -16.32 23.64 -3.27
N PRO A 30 -15.40 23.49 -2.30
CA PRO A 30 -15.56 22.58 -1.15
C PRO A 30 -16.87 22.74 -0.38
N ARG A 31 -17.37 23.97 -0.23
CA ARG A 31 -18.67 24.28 0.42
C ARG A 31 -19.87 23.58 -0.23
N TYR A 32 -19.84 23.38 -1.54
CA TYR A 32 -20.95 22.77 -2.30
C TYR A 32 -20.69 21.32 -2.68
N ARG A 33 -19.54 20.76 -2.29
CA ARG A 33 -19.15 19.37 -2.58
C ARG A 33 -20.20 18.37 -2.10
N ALA A 34 -20.75 18.58 -0.91
CA ALA A 34 -21.77 17.70 -0.34
C ALA A 34 -23.10 17.76 -1.11
N ALA A 35 -23.54 18.96 -1.51
CA ALA A 35 -24.77 19.14 -2.29
C ALA A 35 -24.61 18.54 -3.70
N TYR A 36 -23.47 18.78 -4.35
CA TYR A 36 -23.14 18.16 -5.63
C TYR A 36 -23.11 16.63 -5.54
N GLY A 37 -22.47 16.10 -4.49
CA GLY A 37 -22.49 14.68 -4.16
C GLY A 37 -23.94 14.18 -4.02
N LYS A 38 -24.79 14.81 -3.22
CA LYS A 38 -26.17 14.35 -3.06
C LYS A 38 -26.99 14.32 -4.36
N LEU A 39 -26.72 15.25 -5.28
CA LEU A 39 -27.43 15.35 -6.56
C LEU A 39 -26.91 14.35 -7.61
N TYR A 40 -25.61 14.04 -7.58
CA TYR A 40 -24.92 13.38 -8.69
C TYR A 40 -24.03 12.20 -8.29
N ARG A 41 -23.96 11.86 -7.01
CA ARG A 41 -23.35 10.62 -6.51
C ARG A 41 -24.23 9.50 -7.01
N ARG A 42 -23.77 8.85 -8.08
CA ARG A 42 -24.35 7.62 -8.55
C ARG A 42 -24.15 6.61 -7.42
N GLU A 43 -25.26 6.13 -6.87
CA GLU A 43 -25.34 5.12 -5.81
C GLU A 43 -24.46 3.90 -6.10
N ASN A 44 -24.11 3.67 -7.38
CA ASN A 44 -23.42 2.47 -7.85
C ASN A 44 -22.10 2.73 -8.63
N SER A 45 -21.42 3.90 -8.52
CA SER A 45 -20.20 4.08 -9.35
C SER A 45 -18.97 4.71 -8.73
N GLN A 46 -18.91 4.90 -7.41
CA GLN A 46 -17.61 5.19 -6.78
C GLN A 46 -17.52 4.83 -5.30
N GLU A 47 -18.34 3.91 -4.80
CA GLU A 47 -18.27 3.44 -3.41
C GLU A 47 -18.05 1.94 -3.26
N ASP A 48 -18.29 1.16 -4.31
CA ASP A 48 -18.20 -0.31 -4.22
C ASP A 48 -16.88 -0.85 -4.78
N LEU A 49 -15.78 -0.10 -4.72
CA LEU A 49 -14.49 -0.77 -4.69
C LEU A 49 -14.23 -1.16 -3.24
N PRO A 50 -14.39 -2.45 -2.86
CA PRO A 50 -14.16 -2.88 -1.50
C PRO A 50 -12.76 -2.41 -1.08
N GLY A 51 -12.70 -1.65 0.01
CA GLY A 51 -11.44 -1.08 0.49
C GLY A 51 -10.41 -2.18 0.66
N THR A 52 -9.24 -2.03 0.02
CA THR A 52 -8.15 -3.03 0.08
C THR A 52 -7.47 -3.09 1.45
N PHE A 53 -8.00 -2.37 2.46
CA PHE A 53 -7.45 -2.31 3.81
C PHE A 53 -7.36 -3.71 4.44
N GLY A 54 -8.45 -4.49 4.42
CA GLY A 54 -8.48 -5.84 5.01
C GLY A 54 -7.48 -6.80 4.36
N LEU A 55 -7.37 -6.77 3.03
CA LEU A 55 -6.40 -7.58 2.30
C LEU A 55 -4.96 -7.18 2.62
N ARG A 56 -4.68 -5.86 2.67
CA ARG A 56 -3.35 -5.34 3.03
C ARG A 56 -2.97 -5.73 4.45
N THR A 57 -3.87 -5.56 5.42
CA THR A 57 -3.62 -5.96 6.81
C THR A 57 -3.40 -7.46 6.94
N PHE A 58 -4.18 -8.27 6.23
CA PHE A 58 -4.02 -9.72 6.23
C PHE A 58 -2.66 -10.13 5.66
N LEU A 59 -2.25 -9.56 4.51
CA LEU A 59 -0.94 -9.81 3.92
C LEU A 59 0.21 -9.39 4.85
N CYS A 60 0.09 -8.24 5.52
CA CYS A 60 1.10 -7.79 6.48
C CYS A 60 1.26 -8.77 7.65
N VAL A 61 0.15 -9.24 8.23
CA VAL A 61 0.18 -10.20 9.34
C VAL A 61 0.73 -11.55 8.88
N LEU A 62 0.38 -12.02 7.68
CA LEU A 62 0.90 -13.27 7.10
C LEU A 62 2.41 -13.18 6.90
N LEU A 63 2.90 -12.13 6.24
CA LEU A 63 4.33 -11.92 6.02
C LEU A 63 5.10 -11.81 7.34
N PHE A 64 4.54 -11.12 8.33
CA PHE A 64 5.13 -11.03 9.66
C PHE A 64 5.19 -12.39 10.36
N ALA A 65 4.14 -13.19 10.32
CA ALA A 65 4.13 -14.53 10.89
C ALA A 65 5.14 -15.46 10.19
N ALA A 66 5.26 -15.36 8.86
CA ALA A 66 6.27 -16.10 8.10
C ALA A 66 7.70 -15.71 8.50
N PHE A 67 7.96 -14.41 8.67
CA PHE A 67 9.24 -13.91 9.16
C PHE A 67 9.57 -14.44 10.56
N VAL A 68 8.62 -14.37 11.51
CA VAL A 68 8.81 -14.90 12.86
C VAL A 68 9.03 -16.42 12.85
N ALA A 69 8.31 -17.14 11.99
CA ALA A 69 8.50 -18.59 11.84
C ALA A 69 9.88 -18.93 11.26
N MET A 70 10.38 -18.16 10.29
CA MET A 70 11.73 -18.30 9.76
C MET A 70 12.81 -18.01 10.82
N ASP A 71 12.60 -16.97 11.62
CA ASP A 71 13.50 -16.59 12.71
C ASP A 71 13.54 -17.67 13.81
N HIS A 72 12.38 -18.21 14.19
CA HIS A 72 12.28 -19.32 15.14
C HIS A 72 12.82 -20.64 14.61
N GLN A 73 12.76 -20.88 13.31
CA GLN A 73 13.34 -22.08 12.67
C GLN A 73 14.87 -22.00 12.57
N GLY A 74 15.50 -20.90 13.02
CA GLY A 74 16.94 -20.82 13.17
C GLY A 74 17.70 -21.05 11.87
N GLY A 75 17.07 -20.75 10.73
CA GLY A 75 17.73 -20.80 9.43
C GLY A 75 18.82 -19.73 9.43
N LYS A 76 20.07 -20.15 9.68
CA LYS A 76 21.27 -19.36 9.41
C LYS A 76 21.30 -19.06 7.90
N ILE A 77 20.56 -18.05 7.46
CA ILE A 77 20.65 -17.54 6.10
C ILE A 77 21.97 -16.78 6.07
N LEU A 78 22.96 -17.44 5.45
CA LEU A 78 24.40 -17.19 5.51
C LEU A 78 25.05 -17.72 6.79
N GLU A 79 25.72 -18.86 6.60
CA GLU A 79 26.82 -19.38 7.40
C GLU A 79 28.04 -18.42 7.35
N ALA A 80 27.81 -17.12 7.59
CA ALA A 80 28.87 -16.19 7.93
C ALA A 80 29.11 -16.31 9.43
N ASP A 81 29.74 -17.41 9.83
CA ASP A 81 30.15 -17.63 11.20
C ASP A 81 31.15 -16.53 11.60
N SER A 82 30.73 -15.65 12.52
CA SER A 82 31.58 -14.54 12.98
C SER A 82 32.87 -15.05 13.63
N GLY A 83 32.87 -16.31 14.14
CA GLY A 83 34.05 -16.99 14.65
C GLY A 83 35.11 -17.21 13.59
N ARG A 84 34.72 -17.68 12.40
CA ARG A 84 35.66 -17.91 11.28
C ARG A 84 36.31 -16.62 10.78
N ILE A 85 35.56 -15.51 10.75
CA ILE A 85 36.09 -14.19 10.38
C ILE A 85 37.11 -13.71 11.43
N THR A 86 36.83 -13.89 12.73
CA THR A 86 37.80 -13.52 13.76
C THR A 86 39.04 -14.40 13.75
N GLU A 87 38.91 -15.71 13.47
CA GLU A 87 40.06 -16.62 13.37
C GLU A 87 40.97 -16.27 12.18
N GLU A 88 40.41 -15.99 11.00
CA GLU A 88 41.18 -15.54 9.82
C GLU A 88 41.89 -14.20 10.08
N ILE A 89 41.24 -13.25 10.76
CA ILE A 89 41.88 -11.96 11.12
C ILE A 89 43.02 -12.19 12.12
N THR A 90 42.88 -13.10 13.08
CA THR A 90 43.93 -13.39 14.07
C THR A 90 45.13 -14.15 13.51
N THR A 91 44.92 -15.03 12.53
CA THR A 91 46.01 -15.74 11.86
C THR A 91 46.82 -14.82 10.94
N ASP A 92 46.17 -13.84 10.28
CA ASP A 92 46.86 -12.84 9.45
C ASP A 92 47.61 -11.78 10.31
N LEU A 93 47.22 -11.61 11.58
CA LEU A 93 47.84 -10.76 12.59
C LEU A 93 48.84 -11.51 13.50
N ASP A 94 49.45 -12.61 13.06
CA ASP A 94 50.57 -13.23 13.78
C ASP A 94 51.84 -12.36 13.69
N VAL A 95 51.77 -11.20 14.34
CA VAL A 95 52.80 -10.17 14.46
C VAL A 95 54.04 -10.73 15.17
N ALA A 96 53.94 -11.86 15.86
CA ALA A 96 55.05 -12.50 16.53
C ALA A 96 56.13 -13.00 15.55
N GLU A 97 55.76 -13.35 14.32
CA GLU A 97 56.73 -13.77 13.29
C GLU A 97 57.43 -12.58 12.62
N VAL A 98 56.72 -11.45 12.47
CA VAL A 98 57.28 -10.19 11.95
C VAL A 98 58.32 -9.60 12.91
N TRP A 99 58.10 -9.69 14.21
CA TRP A 99 59.04 -9.21 15.23
C TRP A 99 60.30 -10.08 15.40
N LYS A 100 60.29 -11.33 14.91
CA LYS A 100 61.51 -12.17 14.87
C LYS A 100 62.41 -11.88 13.68
N ASN A 101 61.90 -11.20 12.66
CA ASN A 101 62.60 -10.89 11.41
C ASN A 101 63.09 -9.42 11.34
N LEU A 102 62.99 -8.67 12.44
CA LEU A 102 63.58 -7.33 12.62
C LEU A 102 64.77 -7.41 13.58
#